data_AF-A0A2D9PSS2-F1
#
_entry.id   AF-A0A2D9PSS2-F1
#
_cell.length_a   1.000
_cell.length_b   1.000
_cell.length_c   1.000
_cell.angle_alpha   90.00
_cell.angle_beta   90.00
_cell.angle_gamma   90.00
#
_symmetry.space_group_name_H-M   'P 1'
#
loop_
_entity.id
_entity.type
_entity.pdbx_description
1 polymer ?
#
loop_
_entity_poly.entity_id
_entity_poly.type
_entity_poly.pdbx_seq_one_letter_code
_entity_poly.pdbx_strand_id
1 'polypeptide(L)'
;MSRNTKAHKGLSDIGEHYSERHNSSKSPLRTLRLRPRSPPLISRPRARERPASPRRDVPFFRAPLPSLGDQGWPSSVRGSTAPNEESIEPMATSRRELIRMTDDEVAAFVGARLSLQVGTIERDGSIHLSTLWYAVIGGNVVFETYSRSQKIVNLERDDRITVLLEDGTTYETLRGVMIRGRAILRSDQADVVPVAEAVIRRNQPEVPEDYVAAAAVQMAVKRTAVEVVPEKVVSWDHTKLGGTY
;
A
#
# COMPACT_ATOMS: atom_id res chain seq x y z
N MET A 1 -48.93 -11.36 -34.48
CA MET A 1 -48.55 -12.46 -33.57
C MET A 1 -47.89 -11.88 -32.33
N SER A 2 -48.38 -12.30 -31.17
CA SER A 2 -47.95 -12.18 -29.76
C SER A 2 -46.91 -11.15 -29.23
N ARG A 3 -47.30 -10.67 -28.04
CA ARG A 3 -46.64 -9.96 -26.90
C ARG A 3 -45.26 -10.59 -26.54
N ASN A 4 -44.33 -10.03 -25.76
CA ASN A 4 -44.46 -9.31 -24.47
C ASN A 4 -43.09 -8.77 -23.95
N THR A 5 -43.14 -7.59 -23.30
CA THR A 5 -42.40 -7.07 -22.11
C THR A 5 -40.90 -7.31 -21.78
N LYS A 6 -40.23 -6.15 -21.56
CA LYS A 6 -39.38 -5.68 -20.43
C LYS A 6 -38.52 -6.67 -19.63
N ALA A 7 -37.23 -6.32 -19.49
CA ALA A 7 -36.42 -6.63 -18.31
C ALA A 7 -35.49 -5.45 -17.92
N HIS A 8 -35.89 -4.71 -16.88
CA HIS A 8 -34.99 -3.98 -15.97
C HIS A 8 -34.70 -4.94 -14.80
N LYS A 9 -33.42 -5.16 -14.45
CA LYS A 9 -32.93 -5.42 -13.07
C LYS A 9 -31.45 -5.78 -13.10
N GLY A 10 -30.66 -5.14 -12.23
CA GLY A 10 -29.26 -5.53 -11.99
C GLY A 10 -28.42 -4.43 -11.33
N LEU A 11 -28.92 -3.78 -10.27
CA LEU A 11 -28.17 -2.87 -9.41
C LEU A 11 -28.78 -2.97 -8.01
N SER A 12 -28.40 -4.02 -7.29
CA SER A 12 -28.71 -4.21 -5.87
C SER A 12 -27.82 -5.34 -5.35
N ASP A 13 -26.59 -5.00 -4.97
CA ASP A 13 -25.78 -5.87 -4.09
C ASP A 13 -24.53 -5.15 -3.56
N ILE A 14 -24.66 -3.90 -3.09
CA ILE A 14 -23.63 -3.29 -2.26
C ILE A 14 -24.30 -2.32 -1.29
N GLY A 15 -24.64 -2.80 -0.09
CA GLY A 15 -25.04 -1.90 0.99
C GLY A 15 -26.22 -2.36 1.83
N GLU A 16 -26.15 -3.52 2.47
CA GLU A 16 -27.02 -3.82 3.61
C GLU A 16 -26.29 -4.76 4.57
N HIS A 17 -25.53 -4.21 5.50
CA HIS A 17 -25.25 -4.82 6.82
C HIS A 17 -24.47 -3.86 7.72
N TYR A 18 -25.11 -2.75 8.10
CA TYR A 18 -24.75 -1.99 9.31
C TYR A 18 -25.98 -1.19 9.77
N SER A 19 -26.70 -1.70 10.76
CA SER A 19 -27.33 -0.92 11.85
C SER A 19 -28.16 -1.86 12.72
N GLU A 20 -27.62 -2.16 13.90
CA GLU A 20 -28.37 -2.74 15.00
C GLU A 20 -29.41 -1.72 15.52
N ARG A 21 -30.63 -2.23 15.70
CA ARG A 21 -31.72 -1.58 16.43
C ARG A 21 -31.30 -1.43 17.89
N HIS A 22 -31.69 -0.34 18.57
CA HIS A 22 -32.46 -0.36 19.83
C HIS A 22 -32.78 1.07 20.35
N ASN A 23 -33.87 1.11 21.13
CA ASN A 23 -34.43 2.17 22.00
C ASN A 23 -35.48 3.10 21.31
N SER A 24 -36.70 3.33 21.82
CA SER A 24 -37.14 3.32 23.22
C SER A 24 -38.67 3.16 23.42
N SER A 25 -39.02 2.74 24.64
CA SER A 25 -40.23 3.04 25.44
C SER A 25 -41.55 2.32 25.17
N LYS A 26 -41.94 1.43 26.11
CA LYS A 26 -43.12 1.57 26.99
C LYS A 26 -43.17 0.43 28.03
N SER A 27 -43.41 0.80 29.29
CA SER A 27 -43.86 -0.05 30.43
C SER A 27 -45.20 0.52 30.94
N PRO A 28 -45.97 -0.09 31.88
CA PRO A 28 -45.74 -1.33 32.65
C PRO A 28 -46.98 -2.27 32.71
N LEU A 29 -46.77 -3.58 32.92
CA LEU A 29 -47.77 -4.41 33.62
C LEU A 29 -47.07 -5.42 34.54
N ARG A 30 -47.65 -5.52 35.73
CA ARG A 30 -47.13 -6.15 36.94
C ARG A 30 -47.77 -7.53 37.07
N THR A 31 -47.00 -8.61 36.98
CA THR A 31 -47.49 -9.97 37.28
C THR A 31 -46.40 -10.84 37.90
N LEU A 32 -46.74 -11.38 39.07
CA LEU A 32 -46.18 -12.50 39.83
C LEU A 32 -44.74 -12.98 39.55
N ARG A 33 -43.84 -12.79 40.52
CA ARG A 33 -42.55 -13.48 40.62
C ARG A 33 -42.76 -14.97 40.90
N LEU A 34 -42.58 -15.81 39.88
CA LEU A 34 -42.25 -17.23 40.05
C LEU A 34 -40.72 -17.36 40.12
N ARG A 35 -40.22 -17.94 41.21
CA ARG A 35 -38.79 -18.24 41.39
C ARG A 35 -38.35 -19.27 40.33
N PRO A 36 -37.27 -19.07 39.58
CA PRO A 36 -36.75 -20.13 38.72
C PRO A 36 -36.14 -21.23 39.59
N ARG A 37 -36.57 -22.48 39.37
CA ARG A 37 -35.95 -23.68 39.94
C ARG A 37 -34.51 -23.77 39.43
N SER A 38 -33.59 -24.02 40.35
CA SER A 38 -32.18 -24.30 40.04
C SER A 38 -32.07 -25.50 39.07
N PRO A 39 -31.27 -25.41 37.99
CA PRO A 39 -30.98 -26.57 37.15
C PRO A 39 -30.13 -27.59 37.94
N PRO A 40 -30.23 -28.90 37.63
CA PRO A 40 -29.42 -29.91 38.29
C PRO A 40 -27.93 -29.73 37.95
N LEU A 41 -27.07 -30.00 38.93
CA LEU A 41 -25.62 -30.02 38.78
C LEU A 41 -25.21 -31.09 37.76
N ILE A 42 -24.89 -30.67 36.55
CA ILE A 42 -24.20 -31.51 35.58
C ILE A 42 -22.76 -31.66 36.07
N SER A 43 -22.38 -32.88 36.45
CA SER A 43 -21.01 -33.26 36.78
C SER A 43 -20.08 -32.93 35.62
N ARG A 44 -19.10 -32.05 35.86
CA ARG A 44 -18.03 -31.74 34.90
C ARG A 44 -17.30 -33.04 34.52
N PRO A 45 -17.11 -33.34 33.22
CA PRO A 45 -16.20 -34.41 32.85
C PRO A 45 -14.78 -34.02 33.26
N ARG A 46 -14.09 -34.97 33.90
CA ARG A 46 -12.69 -34.91 34.31
C ARG A 46 -11.85 -34.39 33.13
N ALA A 47 -11.04 -33.36 33.36
CA ALA A 47 -10.11 -32.86 32.35
C ALA A 47 -9.21 -34.02 31.90
N ARG A 48 -9.35 -34.44 30.64
CA ARG A 48 -8.34 -35.26 29.99
C ARG A 48 -7.11 -34.37 29.83
N GLU A 49 -6.01 -34.76 30.47
CA GLU A 49 -4.70 -34.19 30.18
C GLU A 49 -4.47 -34.28 28.66
N ARG A 50 -4.18 -33.12 28.05
CA ARG A 50 -3.74 -33.09 26.65
C ARG A 50 -2.38 -33.78 26.58
N PRO A 51 -2.19 -34.83 25.78
CA PRO A 51 -0.84 -35.32 25.53
C PRO A 51 -0.02 -34.20 24.89
N ALA A 52 1.22 -34.05 25.35
CA ALA A 52 2.17 -33.11 24.76
C ALA A 52 2.25 -33.34 23.26
N SER A 53 2.06 -32.27 22.47
CA SER A 53 2.27 -32.30 21.03
C SER A 53 3.70 -32.76 20.76
N PRO A 54 3.95 -33.78 19.93
CA PRO A 54 5.31 -34.12 19.54
C PRO A 54 5.90 -32.92 18.80
N ARG A 55 7.07 -32.47 19.24
CA ARG A 55 7.91 -31.56 18.46
C ARG A 55 8.12 -32.23 17.10
N ARG A 56 7.52 -31.65 16.06
CA ARG A 56 7.88 -32.02 14.69
C ARG A 56 9.23 -31.36 14.43
N ASP A 57 10.29 -32.13 14.65
CA ASP A 57 11.56 -31.91 13.96
C ASP A 57 11.26 -32.11 12.47
N VAL A 58 10.88 -31.04 11.78
CA VAL A 58 10.87 -30.99 10.33
C VAL A 58 12.33 -30.91 9.91
N PRO A 59 12.88 -31.93 9.22
CA PRO A 59 14.15 -31.75 8.55
C PRO A 59 13.97 -30.62 7.55
N PHE A 60 14.84 -29.61 7.64
CA PHE A 60 15.03 -28.61 6.59
C PHE A 60 15.50 -29.35 5.33
N PHE A 61 14.58 -29.94 4.58
CA PHE A 61 14.86 -30.42 3.23
C PHE A 61 15.02 -29.17 2.37
N ARG A 62 16.29 -28.74 2.25
CA ARG A 62 16.75 -27.80 1.23
C ARG A 62 16.62 -28.51 -0.12
N ALA A 63 15.42 -28.53 -0.68
CA ALA A 63 15.26 -28.85 -2.09
C ALA A 63 16.05 -27.79 -2.88
N PRO A 64 16.91 -28.17 -3.84
CA PRO A 64 17.48 -27.20 -4.75
C PRO A 64 16.32 -26.55 -5.50
N LEU A 65 16.25 -25.22 -5.49
CA LEU A 65 15.49 -24.50 -6.50
C LEU A 65 15.96 -25.03 -7.87
N PRO A 66 15.06 -25.27 -8.84
CA PRO A 66 15.49 -25.56 -10.20
C PRO A 66 16.45 -24.45 -10.63
N SER A 67 17.66 -24.83 -11.04
CA SER A 67 18.60 -23.91 -11.65
C SER A 67 17.87 -23.21 -12.79
N LEU A 68 17.72 -21.88 -12.71
CA LEU A 68 17.46 -21.11 -13.91
C LEU A 68 18.54 -21.52 -14.90
N GLY A 69 18.10 -22.11 -16.01
CA GLY A 69 18.98 -22.66 -17.03
C GLY A 69 19.98 -21.62 -17.53
N ASP A 70 21.05 -22.13 -18.12
CA ASP A 70 22.19 -21.45 -18.75
C ASP A 70 21.80 -20.31 -19.70
N GLN A 71 21.32 -19.20 -19.17
CA GLN A 71 21.29 -17.91 -19.84
C GLN A 71 21.98 -16.92 -18.90
N GLY A 72 23.30 -17.05 -18.90
CA GLY A 72 24.21 -16.21 -18.14
C GLY A 72 23.91 -14.74 -18.35
N TRP A 73 23.80 -14.02 -17.25
CA TRP A 73 23.98 -12.58 -17.23
C TRP A 73 25.33 -12.25 -17.89
N PRO A 74 25.41 -11.42 -18.93
CA PRO A 74 26.69 -11.12 -19.55
C PRO A 74 27.58 -10.39 -18.54
N SER A 75 28.60 -11.10 -18.06
CA SER A 75 29.80 -10.50 -17.52
C SER A 75 30.74 -10.15 -18.68
N SER A 76 30.86 -8.87 -19.00
CA SER A 76 31.98 -8.33 -19.78
C SER A 76 32.67 -7.28 -18.91
N VAL A 77 33.81 -7.63 -18.29
CA VAL A 77 35.20 -7.53 -18.78
C VAL A 77 35.80 -6.14 -18.60
N ARG A 78 37.00 -6.17 -17.99
CA ARG A 78 37.90 -5.09 -17.54
C ARG A 78 38.33 -4.13 -18.64
N GLY A 79 38.64 -2.91 -18.22
CA GLY A 79 39.53 -1.99 -18.94
C GLY A 79 39.71 -0.68 -18.17
N SER A 80 40.64 -0.65 -17.21
CA SER A 80 41.12 0.60 -16.60
C SER A 80 42.37 1.04 -17.33
N THR A 81 42.31 2.16 -18.03
CA THR A 81 43.47 2.93 -18.50
C THR A 81 43.35 4.36 -17.95
N ALA A 82 44.48 4.90 -17.50
CA ALA A 82 44.66 6.18 -16.82
C ALA A 82 44.16 7.39 -17.65
N PRO A 83 43.89 8.55 -17.00
CA PRO A 83 43.33 9.71 -17.69
C PRO A 83 44.38 10.44 -18.53
N ASN A 84 44.02 10.81 -19.76
CA ASN A 84 44.75 11.82 -20.52
C ASN A 84 44.30 13.22 -20.05
N GLU A 85 45.26 14.07 -19.75
CA GLU A 85 45.11 15.53 -19.67
C GLU A 85 44.95 16.09 -21.09
N GLU A 86 43.76 16.56 -21.47
CA GLU A 86 43.58 17.74 -22.34
C GLU A 86 42.11 18.12 -22.51
N SER A 87 41.91 19.43 -22.68
CA SER A 87 40.70 20.22 -22.98
C SER A 87 39.57 20.26 -21.93
N ILE A 88 39.45 21.43 -21.27
CA ILE A 88 38.20 21.89 -20.66
C ILE A 88 37.31 22.37 -21.82
N GLU A 89 36.75 21.42 -22.57
CA GLU A 89 35.51 21.63 -23.30
C GLU A 89 34.41 21.88 -22.24
N PRO A 90 33.44 22.80 -22.45
CA PRO A 90 32.30 22.89 -21.55
C PRO A 90 31.65 21.52 -21.51
N MET A 91 31.69 20.85 -20.35
CA MET A 91 31.21 19.48 -20.18
C MET A 91 29.84 19.37 -20.84
N ALA A 92 29.78 18.61 -21.94
CA ALA A 92 28.53 18.35 -22.64
C ALA A 92 27.48 17.94 -21.60
N THR A 93 26.39 18.70 -21.51
CA THR A 93 25.32 18.48 -20.54
C THR A 93 25.00 17.00 -20.53
N SER A 94 25.06 16.39 -19.34
CA SER A 94 24.85 14.95 -19.24
C SER A 94 23.48 14.64 -19.81
N ARG A 95 23.35 13.58 -20.63
CA ARG A 95 22.02 13.13 -21.09
C ARG A 95 21.03 12.95 -19.92
N ARG A 96 21.54 12.63 -18.73
CA ARG A 96 20.76 12.54 -17.48
C ARG A 96 20.21 13.89 -17.00
N GLU A 97 20.93 14.98 -17.22
CA GLU A 97 20.48 16.34 -16.89
C GLU A 97 19.41 16.82 -17.87
N LEU A 98 19.53 16.46 -19.15
CA LEU A 98 18.53 16.83 -20.19
C LEU A 98 17.15 16.21 -19.96
N ILE A 99 17.11 15.01 -19.36
CA ILE A 99 15.85 14.32 -19.02
C ILE A 99 15.37 14.62 -17.59
N ARG A 100 16.10 15.41 -16.80
CA ARG A 100 15.70 15.70 -15.43
C ARG A 100 14.45 16.59 -15.42
N MET A 101 13.47 16.24 -14.60
CA MET A 101 12.31 17.10 -14.36
C MET A 101 12.68 18.25 -13.41
N THR A 102 12.09 19.43 -13.63
CA THR A 102 12.06 20.53 -12.64
C THR A 102 11.17 20.16 -11.45
N ASP A 103 11.23 20.93 -10.36
CA ASP A 103 10.39 20.68 -9.18
C ASP A 103 8.89 20.78 -9.49
N ASP A 104 8.50 21.76 -10.32
CA ASP A 104 7.11 21.91 -10.79
C ASP A 104 6.67 20.74 -11.66
N GLU A 105 7.55 20.23 -12.52
CA GLU A 105 7.27 19.05 -13.35
C GLU A 105 7.16 17.79 -12.50
N VAL A 106 7.99 17.64 -11.46
CA VAL A 106 7.86 16.55 -10.48
C VAL A 106 6.52 16.64 -9.75
N ALA A 107 6.15 17.82 -9.24
CA ALA A 107 4.89 18.02 -8.54
C ALA A 107 3.68 17.72 -9.45
N ALA A 108 3.71 18.18 -10.71
CA ALA A 108 2.68 17.88 -11.71
C ALA A 108 2.62 16.38 -12.05
N PHE A 109 3.77 15.73 -12.23
CA PHE A 109 3.86 14.31 -12.55
C PHE A 109 3.29 13.46 -11.41
N VAL A 110 3.75 13.68 -10.17
CA VAL A 110 3.18 13.04 -8.98
C VAL A 110 1.68 13.35 -8.91
N GLY A 111 1.29 14.62 -9.01
CA GLY A 111 -0.11 15.06 -9.04
C GLY A 111 -1.01 14.29 -10.01
N ALA A 112 -0.48 13.86 -11.16
CA ALA A 112 -1.21 13.13 -12.19
C ALA A 112 -1.21 11.59 -12.05
N ARG A 113 -0.48 10.99 -11.10
CA ARG A 113 -0.43 9.52 -10.91
C ARG A 113 -1.33 9.06 -9.77
N LEU A 114 -2.05 7.94 -9.95
CA LEU A 114 -2.98 7.40 -8.94
C LEU A 114 -2.35 6.35 -8.02
N SER A 115 -1.27 5.69 -8.45
CA SER A 115 -0.58 4.68 -7.67
C SER A 115 0.93 4.87 -7.73
N LEU A 116 1.61 4.20 -6.79
CA LEU A 116 3.07 4.15 -6.72
C LEU A 116 3.52 2.77 -6.24
N GLN A 117 4.77 2.40 -6.53
CA GLN A 117 5.42 1.24 -5.93
C GLN A 117 6.17 1.65 -4.67
N VAL A 118 6.01 0.88 -3.60
CA VAL A 118 6.67 1.06 -2.30
C VAL A 118 7.64 -0.07 -2.07
N GLY A 119 8.92 0.26 -1.93
CA GLY A 119 9.99 -0.64 -1.48
C GLY A 119 10.30 -0.43 0.01
N THR A 120 10.22 -1.52 0.78
CA THR A 120 10.62 -1.59 2.19
C THR A 120 11.63 -2.73 2.40
N ILE A 121 12.32 -2.76 3.53
CA ILE A 121 13.42 -3.71 3.77
C ILE A 121 12.95 -4.84 4.68
N GLU A 122 13.02 -6.09 4.20
CA GLU A 122 12.73 -7.30 4.96
C GLU A 122 13.81 -7.59 6.03
N ARG A 123 13.51 -8.51 6.96
CA ARG A 123 14.44 -8.85 8.05
C ARG A 123 15.75 -9.43 7.53
N ASP A 124 15.72 -10.13 6.40
CA ASP A 124 16.90 -10.72 5.75
C ASP A 124 17.63 -9.73 4.81
N GLY A 125 17.17 -8.48 4.76
CA GLY A 125 17.73 -7.43 3.91
C GLY A 125 17.19 -7.42 2.47
N SER A 126 16.33 -8.36 2.08
CA SER A 126 15.65 -8.31 0.78
C SER A 126 14.66 -7.14 0.70
N ILE A 127 14.28 -6.73 -0.51
CA ILE A 127 13.32 -5.64 -0.72
C ILE A 127 11.93 -6.22 -0.92
N HIS A 128 10.99 -5.82 -0.06
CA HIS A 128 9.56 -6.06 -0.25
C HIS A 128 8.94 -4.91 -1.02
N LEU A 129 8.50 -5.20 -2.25
CA LEU A 129 7.85 -4.27 -3.15
C LEU A 129 6.33 -4.49 -3.15
N SER A 130 5.57 -3.40 -3.10
CA SER A 130 4.10 -3.44 -3.18
C SER A 130 3.54 -2.20 -3.87
N THR A 131 2.35 -2.29 -4.48
CA THR A 131 1.69 -1.15 -5.12
C THR A 131 0.61 -0.58 -4.20
N LEU A 132 0.58 0.74 -4.03
CA LEU A 132 -0.42 1.43 -3.20
C LEU A 132 -0.98 2.66 -3.91
N TRP A 133 -2.21 3.01 -3.53
CA TRP A 133 -2.72 4.36 -3.69
C TRP A 133 -2.14 5.27 -2.61
N TYR A 134 -2.11 6.56 -2.89
CA TYR A 134 -1.45 7.55 -2.05
C TYR A 134 -2.14 8.90 -2.24
N ALA A 135 -1.85 9.85 -1.36
CA ALA A 135 -2.19 11.26 -1.53
C ALA A 135 -0.96 12.13 -1.31
N VAL A 136 -1.07 13.43 -1.56
CA VAL A 136 -0.04 14.41 -1.24
C VAL A 136 -0.58 15.35 -0.16
N ILE A 137 0.07 15.40 0.99
CA ILE A 137 -0.29 16.28 2.11
C ILE A 137 0.98 17.01 2.56
N GLY A 138 0.93 18.34 2.64
CA GLY A 138 2.09 19.15 3.03
C GLY A 138 3.29 19.02 2.09
N GLY A 139 3.07 18.64 0.83
CA GLY A 139 4.13 18.38 -0.15
C GLY A 139 4.72 16.97 -0.10
N ASN A 140 4.39 16.16 0.91
CA ASN A 140 4.88 14.80 1.06
C ASN A 140 3.87 13.79 0.52
N VAL A 141 4.40 12.70 -0.04
CA VAL A 141 3.61 11.51 -0.37
C VAL A 141 3.19 10.84 0.93
N VAL A 142 1.89 10.61 1.07
CA VAL A 142 1.30 9.90 2.19
C VAL A 142 0.43 8.75 1.70
N PHE A 143 0.37 7.67 2.44
CA PHE A 143 -0.59 6.60 2.20
C PHE A 143 -0.99 5.97 3.52
N GLU A 144 -2.08 5.22 3.50
CA GLU A 144 -2.45 4.38 4.63
C GLU A 144 -2.49 2.92 4.18
N THR A 145 -2.24 2.00 5.11
CA THR A 145 -2.34 0.56 4.84
C THR A 145 -2.69 -0.20 6.11
N TYR A 146 -3.05 -1.48 6.01
CA TYR A 146 -3.32 -2.30 7.19
C TYR A 146 -2.12 -2.31 8.15
N SER A 147 -2.36 -2.04 9.43
CA SER A 147 -1.30 -1.95 10.45
C SER A 147 -0.52 -3.26 10.62
N ARG A 148 -1.13 -4.40 10.27
CA ARG A 148 -0.47 -5.72 10.29
C ARG A 148 0.19 -6.11 8.98
N SER A 149 0.22 -5.22 7.98
CA SER A 149 0.84 -5.54 6.70
C SER A 149 2.36 -5.61 6.82
N GLN A 150 2.98 -6.45 6.00
CA GLN A 150 4.43 -6.69 6.05
C GLN A 150 5.25 -5.40 5.91
N LYS A 151 4.79 -4.42 5.12
CA LYS A 151 5.47 -3.13 4.99
C LYS A 151 5.46 -2.31 6.29
N ILE A 152 4.39 -2.36 7.09
CA ILE A 152 4.38 -1.70 8.41
C ILE A 152 5.35 -2.42 9.36
N VAL A 153 5.31 -3.75 9.40
CA VAL A 153 6.26 -4.56 10.18
C VAL A 153 7.72 -4.29 9.78
N ASN A 154 7.97 -4.04 8.49
CA ASN A 154 9.28 -3.64 7.99
C ASN A 154 9.66 -2.23 8.45
N LEU A 155 8.76 -1.25 8.28
CA LEU A 155 9.01 0.16 8.60
C LEU A 155 9.14 0.43 10.10
N GLU A 156 8.48 -0.35 10.96
CA GLU A 156 8.67 -0.29 12.41
C GLU A 156 10.08 -0.72 12.84
N ARG A 157 10.73 -1.59 12.05
CA ARG A 157 12.09 -2.06 12.31
C ARG A 157 13.15 -1.17 11.64
N ASP A 158 12.87 -0.73 10.42
CA ASP A 158 13.76 0.05 9.58
C ASP A 158 12.94 1.05 8.77
N ASP A 159 13.05 2.32 9.11
CA ASP A 159 12.22 3.40 8.56
C ASP A 159 12.61 3.80 7.13
N ARG A 160 13.63 3.17 6.53
CA ARG A 160 14.04 3.46 5.16
C ARG A 160 12.99 2.97 4.16
N ILE A 161 12.59 3.88 3.28
CA ILE A 161 11.57 3.62 2.26
C ILE A 161 12.01 4.21 0.92
N THR A 162 11.69 3.52 -0.16
CA THR A 162 11.76 4.08 -1.52
C THR A 162 10.38 3.97 -2.16
N VAL A 163 9.92 5.05 -2.77
CA VAL A 163 8.72 5.02 -3.62
C VAL A 163 9.06 5.37 -5.06
N LEU A 164 8.33 4.75 -5.98
CA LEU A 164 8.47 4.98 -7.42
C LEU A 164 7.11 5.30 -8.03
N LEU A 165 7.09 6.33 -8.86
CA LEU A 165 6.02 6.64 -9.77
C LEU A 165 6.59 6.59 -11.19
N GLU A 166 5.94 5.88 -12.09
CA GLU A 166 6.42 5.69 -13.46
C GLU A 166 5.27 5.75 -14.47
N ASP A 167 5.62 6.03 -15.72
CA ASP A 167 4.74 6.00 -16.88
C ASP A 167 5.56 5.80 -18.17
N GLY A 168 4.87 5.48 -19.26
CA GLY A 168 5.46 5.23 -20.57
C GLY A 168 5.56 3.73 -20.88
N THR A 169 5.37 3.40 -22.16
CA THR A 169 5.40 2.01 -22.65
C THR A 169 6.45 1.80 -23.74
N THR A 170 7.04 2.88 -24.23
CA THR A 170 8.16 2.88 -25.19
C THR A 170 9.32 3.65 -24.58
N TYR A 171 10.55 3.35 -25.02
CA TYR A 171 11.75 3.90 -24.39
C TYR A 171 11.77 5.44 -24.38
N GLU A 172 11.33 6.06 -25.46
CA GLU A 172 11.23 7.51 -25.64
C GLU A 172 10.12 8.18 -24.83
N THR A 173 9.19 7.39 -24.28
CA THR A 173 8.11 7.87 -23.40
C THR A 173 8.33 7.55 -21.93
N LEU A 174 9.39 6.81 -21.58
CA LEU A 174 9.69 6.44 -20.20
C LEU A 174 9.94 7.68 -19.34
N ARG A 175 9.18 7.79 -18.26
CA ARG A 175 9.30 8.88 -17.30
C ARG A 175 8.96 8.41 -15.91
N GLY A 176 9.51 9.07 -14.91
CA GLY A 176 9.26 8.68 -13.54
C GLY A 176 9.91 9.57 -12.51
N VAL A 177 9.45 9.36 -11.28
CA VAL A 177 9.95 10.01 -10.07
C VAL A 177 10.18 8.91 -9.03
N MET A 178 11.43 8.78 -8.59
CA MET A 178 11.81 7.94 -7.47
C MET A 178 12.14 8.82 -6.26
N ILE A 179 11.53 8.53 -5.12
CA ILE A 179 11.78 9.22 -3.86
C ILE A 179 12.37 8.21 -2.88
N ARG A 180 13.60 8.44 -2.45
CA ARG A 180 14.22 7.74 -1.33
C ARG A 180 14.05 8.59 -0.08
N GLY A 181 13.61 8.00 1.02
CA GLY A 181 13.30 8.77 2.22
C GLY A 181 13.20 7.93 3.48
N ARG A 182 12.56 8.54 4.49
CA ARG A 182 12.18 7.91 5.76
C ARG A 182 10.68 7.90 5.93
N ALA A 183 10.16 6.84 6.54
CA ALA A 183 8.75 6.70 6.85
C ALA A 183 8.46 7.20 8.27
N ILE A 184 7.50 8.12 8.40
CA ILE A 184 6.88 8.43 9.69
C ILE A 184 5.56 7.66 9.77
N LEU A 185 5.42 6.82 10.81
CA LEU A 185 4.24 6.00 11.03
C LEU A 185 3.32 6.66 12.08
N ARG A 186 2.03 6.79 11.75
CA ARG A 186 0.99 7.25 12.68
C ARG A 186 -0.15 6.24 12.70
N SER A 187 -0.49 5.71 13.87
CA SER A 187 -1.57 4.73 14.05
C SER A 187 -2.77 5.26 14.81
N ASP A 188 -2.68 6.47 15.37
CA ASP A 188 -3.81 7.09 16.05
C ASP A 188 -4.86 7.49 15.00
N GLN A 189 -6.12 7.19 15.27
CA GLN A 189 -7.18 7.42 14.29
C GLN A 189 -7.27 8.89 13.84
N ALA A 190 -6.98 9.83 14.74
CA ALA A 190 -6.96 11.26 14.45
C ALA A 190 -5.92 11.65 13.38
N ASP A 191 -4.81 10.89 13.28
CA ASP A 191 -3.79 11.08 12.24
C ASP A 191 -4.12 10.31 10.96
N VAL A 192 -4.73 9.13 11.08
CA VAL A 192 -5.01 8.24 9.93
C VAL A 192 -6.19 8.72 9.11
N VAL A 193 -7.23 9.27 9.75
CA VAL A 193 -8.45 9.73 9.07
C VAL A 193 -8.15 10.75 7.97
N PRO A 194 -7.40 11.86 8.22
CA PRO A 194 -7.09 12.83 7.17
C PRO A 194 -6.36 12.22 5.95
N VAL A 195 -5.47 11.26 6.18
CA VAL A 195 -4.76 10.53 5.11
C VAL A 195 -5.73 9.66 4.33
N ALA A 196 -6.58 8.88 5.02
CA ALA A 196 -7.56 8.02 4.37
C ALA A 196 -8.55 8.83 3.51
N GLU A 197 -9.06 9.96 4.02
CA GLU A 197 -9.94 10.84 3.24
C GLU A 197 -9.23 11.39 1.99
N ALA A 198 -7.99 11.84 2.12
CA ALA A 198 -7.23 12.38 1.00
C ALA A 198 -6.97 11.32 -0.09
N VAL A 199 -6.69 10.08 0.32
CA VAL A 199 -6.53 8.95 -0.61
C VAL A 199 -7.86 8.63 -1.30
N ILE A 200 -8.98 8.56 -0.56
CA ILE A 200 -10.31 8.33 -1.16
C ILE A 200 -10.65 9.42 -2.16
N ARG A 201 -10.57 10.70 -1.78
CA ARG A 201 -10.90 11.84 -2.66
C ARG A 201 -10.09 11.83 -3.95
N ARG A 202 -8.82 11.45 -3.87
CA ARG A 202 -7.93 11.40 -5.03
C ARG A 202 -8.22 10.21 -5.95
N ASN A 203 -8.44 9.03 -5.37
CA ASN A 203 -8.49 7.79 -6.14
C ASN A 203 -9.91 7.34 -6.49
N GLN A 204 -10.92 7.89 -5.82
CA GLN A 204 -12.33 7.60 -6.00
C GLN A 204 -13.16 8.91 -5.94
N PRO A 205 -12.91 9.86 -6.86
CA PRO A 205 -13.54 11.19 -6.85
C PRO A 205 -15.07 11.13 -7.04
N GLU A 206 -15.62 10.00 -7.45
CA GLU A 206 -17.07 9.76 -7.58
C GLU A 206 -17.78 9.51 -6.25
N VAL A 207 -17.05 9.25 -5.15
CA VAL A 207 -17.64 9.03 -3.83
C VAL A 207 -18.14 10.37 -3.28
N PRO A 208 -19.43 10.49 -2.88
CA PRO A 208 -19.94 11.75 -2.34
C PRO A 208 -19.29 12.08 -0.99
N GLU A 209 -19.05 13.37 -0.72
CA GLU A 209 -18.26 13.84 0.43
C GLU A 209 -18.77 13.31 1.77
N ASP A 210 -20.09 13.22 1.97
CA ASP A 210 -20.70 12.69 3.19
C ASP A 210 -20.28 11.23 3.49
N TYR A 211 -19.98 10.44 2.45
CA TYR A 211 -19.52 9.06 2.58
C TYR A 211 -18.01 8.95 2.77
N VAL A 212 -17.22 9.92 2.31
CA VAL A 212 -15.75 9.93 2.43
C VAL A 212 -15.36 9.90 3.90
N ALA A 213 -15.90 10.81 4.71
CA ALA A 213 -15.58 10.90 6.14
C ALA A 213 -15.92 9.61 6.89
N ALA A 214 -17.11 9.05 6.66
CA ALA A 214 -17.54 7.80 7.30
C ALA A 214 -16.64 6.61 6.91
N ALA A 215 -16.28 6.50 5.63
CA ALA A 215 -15.38 5.45 5.14
C ALA A 215 -13.97 5.60 5.72
N ALA A 216 -13.43 6.82 5.78
CA ALA A 216 -12.11 7.11 6.34
C ALA A 216 -12.01 6.73 7.81
N VAL A 217 -13.03 7.03 8.62
CA VAL A 217 -13.12 6.60 10.03
C VAL A 217 -13.09 5.08 10.16
N GLN A 218 -13.86 4.35 9.34
CA GLN A 218 -13.87 2.89 9.38
C GLN A 218 -12.53 2.28 8.96
N MET A 219 -11.88 2.88 7.96
CA MET A 219 -10.55 2.49 7.53
C MET A 219 -9.53 2.68 8.66
N ALA A 220 -9.52 3.85 9.29
CA ALA A 220 -8.54 4.22 10.32
C ALA A 220 -8.45 3.22 11.49
N VAL A 221 -9.53 2.50 11.82
CA VAL A 221 -9.55 1.49 12.91
C VAL A 221 -8.46 0.41 12.77
N LYS A 222 -8.07 0.04 11.54
CA LYS A 222 -7.14 -1.08 11.29
C LYS A 222 -5.93 -0.67 10.46
N ARG A 223 -5.73 0.62 10.24
CA ARG A 223 -4.77 1.15 9.29
C ARG A 223 -3.77 2.07 9.99
N THR A 224 -2.56 2.09 9.47
CA THR A 224 -1.48 2.99 9.87
C THR A 224 -1.22 3.91 8.70
N ALA A 225 -1.17 5.21 8.96
CA ALA A 225 -0.74 6.21 8.00
C ALA A 225 0.79 6.24 7.95
N VAL A 226 1.31 6.39 6.74
CA VAL A 226 2.72 6.47 6.42
C VAL A 226 2.95 7.77 5.67
N GLU A 227 3.79 8.63 6.22
CA GLU A 227 4.31 9.81 5.55
C GLU A 227 5.73 9.53 5.05
N VAL A 228 5.99 9.78 3.77
CA VAL A 228 7.30 9.63 3.15
C VAL A 228 8.04 10.95 3.20
N VAL A 229 8.99 11.08 4.12
CA VAL A 229 9.87 12.25 4.23
C VAL A 229 11.03 12.08 3.25
N PRO A 230 11.14 12.91 2.19
CA PRO A 230 12.14 12.73 1.15
C PRO A 230 13.55 13.06 1.64
N GLU A 231 14.50 12.18 1.39
CA GLU A 231 15.95 12.46 1.52
C GLU A 231 16.59 12.71 0.15
N LYS A 232 16.06 12.07 -0.90
CA LYS A 232 16.51 12.24 -2.28
C LYS A 232 15.37 12.00 -3.25
N VAL A 233 15.19 12.94 -4.18
CA VAL A 233 14.29 12.82 -5.32
C VAL A 233 15.12 12.65 -6.59
N VAL A 234 14.77 11.67 -7.42
CA VAL A 234 15.36 11.42 -8.73
C VAL A 234 14.23 11.39 -9.75
N SER A 235 14.39 12.11 -10.85
CA SER A 235 13.39 12.18 -11.92
C SER A 235 14.03 11.97 -13.28
N TRP A 236 13.24 11.46 -14.21
CA TRP A 236 13.58 11.34 -15.63
C TRP A 236 12.32 11.50 -16.47
N ASP A 237 12.46 12.15 -17.62
CA ASP A 237 11.44 12.26 -18.65
C ASP A 237 12.09 12.16 -20.03
N HIS A 238 11.94 11.01 -20.66
CA HIS A 238 12.53 10.72 -21.97
C HIS A 238 11.87 11.51 -23.10
N THR A 239 10.66 12.06 -22.89
CA THR A 239 9.97 12.87 -23.89
C THR A 239 10.66 14.20 -24.16
N LYS A 240 11.48 14.68 -23.20
CA LYS A 240 12.31 15.89 -23.32
C LYS A 240 13.38 15.78 -24.41
N LEU A 241 13.74 14.58 -24.84
CA LEU A 241 14.72 14.36 -25.91
C LEU A 241 14.12 14.39 -27.32
N GLY A 242 12.80 14.54 -27.47
CA GLY A 242 12.15 14.68 -28.78
C GLY A 242 12.41 13.53 -29.76
N GLY A 243 12.65 12.31 -29.25
CA GLY A 243 12.96 11.13 -30.07
C GLY A 243 14.41 11.05 -30.59
N THR A 244 15.30 11.92 -30.12
CA THR A 244 16.74 11.83 -30.43
C THR A 244 17.42 10.85 -29.48
N TYR A 245 17.52 9.59 -29.89
CA TYR A 245 18.24 8.53 -29.18
C TYR A 245 19.40 7.98 -29.99
#